data_AF-A0A392QWN2-F1
#
_entry.id   AF-A0A392QWN2-F1
#
_cell.length_a   1.000
_cell.length_b   1.000
_cell.length_c   1.000
_cell.angle_alpha   90.00
_cell.angle_beta   90.00
_cell.angle_gamma   90.00
#
_symmetry.space_group_name_H-M   'P 1'
#
loop_
_entity.id
_entity.type
_entity.pdbx_description
1 polymer ?
#
loop_
_entity_poly.entity_id
_entity_poly.type
_entity_poly.pdbx_seq_one_letter_code
_entity_poly.pdbx_strand_id
1 'polypeptide(L)'
;MEKEVSKIIRETTKILEALMQQNNLIMHIMLEFQLYREWLSDQVCPRLHVPPPSFNPPPHIPEFPQLENDPSSDASNPIVSI
;
A
#
# COMPACT_ATOMS: atom_id res chain seq x y z
N MET A 1 5.16 28.63 19.87
CA MET A 1 6.01 27.99 18.83
C MET A 1 5.93 26.47 18.97
N GLU A 2 6.30 25.89 20.11
CA GLU A 2 6.27 24.42 20.33
C GLU A 2 4.89 23.76 20.15
N LYS A 3 3.81 24.40 20.61
CA LYS A 3 2.43 23.90 20.44
C LYS A 3 2.02 23.81 18.96
N GLU A 4 2.42 24.79 18.15
CA GLU A 4 2.13 24.79 16.70
C GLU A 4 2.97 23.74 15.98
N VAL A 5 4.25 23.59 16.33
CA VAL A 5 5.11 22.52 15.80
C VAL A 5 4.53 21.15 16.13
N SER A 6 4.11 20.93 17.38
CA SER A 6 3.49 19.66 17.81
C SER A 6 2.19 19.35 17.05
N LYS A 7 1.38 20.39 16.79
CA LYS A 7 0.17 20.27 15.98
C LYS A 7 0.50 19.87 14.54
N ILE A 8 1.48 20.53 13.93
CA ILE A 8 1.92 20.25 12.54
C ILE A 8 2.46 18.81 12.43
N ILE A 9 3.27 18.35 13.39
CA ILE A 9 3.79 16.97 13.39
C ILE A 9 2.62 15.98 13.40
N ARG A 10 1.68 16.15 14.33
CA ARG A 10 0.51 15.26 14.44
C ARG A 10 -0.35 15.25 13.18
N GLU A 11 -0.56 16.41 12.55
CA GLU A 11 -1.34 16.51 11.31
C GLU A 11 -0.60 15.85 10.14
N THR A 12 0.72 16.04 10.05
CA THR A 12 1.57 15.39 9.04
C THR A 12 1.57 13.86 9.19
N THR A 13 1.68 13.33 10.42
CA THR A 13 1.61 11.89 10.68
C THR A 13 0.31 11.28 10.17
N LYS A 14 -0.83 11.93 10.46
CA LYS A 14 -2.15 11.47 9.99
C LYS A 14 -2.25 11.46 8.46
N ILE A 15 -1.69 12.47 7.80
CA ILE A 15 -1.66 12.54 6.34
C ILE A 15 -0.81 11.39 5.78
N LEU A 16 0.35 11.11 6.38
CA LEU A 16 1.20 10.01 5.94
C LEU A 16 0.52 8.65 6.09
N GLU A 17 -0.15 8.40 7.22
CA GLU A 17 -0.94 7.18 7.45
C GLU A 17 -2.05 7.03 6.39
N ALA A 18 -2.77 8.12 6.07
CA ALA A 18 -3.80 8.09 5.05
C ALA A 18 -3.22 7.79 3.65
N LEU A 19 -2.05 8.34 3.33
CA LEU A 19 -1.35 8.06 2.06
C LEU A 19 -0.86 6.61 1.99
N MET A 20 -0.38 6.04 3.10
CA MET A 20 -0.03 4.61 3.17
C MET A 20 -1.23 3.73 2.88
N GLN A 21 -2.37 4.01 3.52
CA GLN A 21 -3.61 3.26 3.30
C GLN A 21 -4.10 3.39 1.84
N GLN A 22 -4.04 4.60 1.28
CA GLN A 22 -4.40 4.84 -0.12
C GLN A 22 -3.49 4.06 -1.07
N ASN A 23 -2.17 4.04 -0.83
CA ASN A 23 -1.24 3.30 -1.67
C ASN A 23 -1.51 1.79 -1.64
N ASN A 24 -1.79 1.24 -0.45
CA ASN A 24 -2.17 -0.17 -0.29
C ASN A 24 -3.47 -0.49 -1.05
N LEU A 25 -4.48 0.39 -0.96
CA LEU A 25 -5.74 0.21 -1.69
C LEU A 25 -5.52 0.19 -3.21
N ILE A 26 -4.70 1.12 -3.73
CA ILE A 26 -4.35 1.16 -5.15
C ILE A 26 -3.65 -0.14 -5.57
N MET A 27 -2.71 -0.63 -4.77
CA MET A 27 -2.04 -1.91 -5.01
C MET A 27 -3.05 -3.08 -5.09
N HIS A 28 -4.00 -3.15 -4.17
CA HIS A 28 -5.04 -4.18 -4.19
C HIS A 28 -5.90 -4.11 -5.47
N ILE A 29 -6.37 -2.92 -5.84
CA ILE A 29 -7.16 -2.72 -7.07
C ILE A 29 -6.37 -3.16 -8.31
N MET A 30 -5.08 -2.86 -8.35
CA MET A 30 -4.21 -3.24 -9.47
C MET A 30 -4.05 -4.76 -9.57
N LEU A 31 -3.89 -5.46 -8.44
CA LEU A 31 -3.81 -6.92 -8.41
C LEU A 31 -5.14 -7.56 -8.80
N GLU A 32 -6.27 -7.06 -8.28
CA GLU A 32 -7.60 -7.52 -8.66
C GLU A 32 -7.84 -7.35 -10.17
N PHE A 33 -7.45 -6.21 -10.74
CA PHE A 33 -7.59 -5.96 -12.17
C PHE A 33 -6.83 -7.00 -13.00
N GLN A 34 -5.65 -7.44 -12.55
CA GLN A 34 -4.88 -8.48 -13.22
C GLN A 34 -5.61 -9.82 -13.20
N LEU A 35 -6.14 -10.21 -12.04
CA LEU A 35 -6.94 -11.44 -11.90
C LEU A 35 -8.19 -11.40 -12.79
N TYR A 36 -8.89 -10.26 -12.86
CA TYR A 36 -10.04 -10.09 -13.75
C TYR A 36 -9.65 -10.22 -15.23
N ARG A 37 -8.50 -9.63 -15.62
CA ARG A 37 -8.01 -9.72 -17.00
C ARG A 37 -7.66 -11.15 -17.39
N GLU A 38 -6.98 -11.87 -16.50
CA GLU A 38 -6.62 -13.27 -16.69
C GLU A 38 -7.90 -14.12 -16.81
N TRP A 39 -8.85 -13.94 -15.90
CA TRP A 39 -10.13 -14.65 -15.96
C TRP A 39 -10.89 -14.38 -17.27
N LEU A 40 -10.96 -13.12 -17.73
CA LEU A 40 -11.60 -12.78 -19.00
C LEU A 40 -10.89 -13.45 -20.18
N SER A 41 -9.56 -13.42 -20.18
CA SER A 41 -8.73 -14.06 -21.20
C SER A 41 -8.97 -15.58 -21.25
N ASP A 42 -9.05 -16.24 -20.10
CA ASP A 42 -9.13 -17.70 -20.04
C ASP A 42 -10.55 -18.24 -20.20
N GLN A 43 -11.54 -17.50 -19.71
CA GLN A 43 -12.92 -17.98 -19.60
C GLN A 43 -13.85 -17.35 -20.64
N VAL A 44 -13.61 -16.12 -21.05
CA VAL A 44 -14.54 -15.39 -21.94
C VAL A 44 -14.05 -15.40 -23.38
N CYS A 45 -12.78 -15.05 -23.62
CA CYS A 45 -12.23 -14.96 -24.97
C CYS A 45 -12.41 -16.26 -25.80
N PRO A 46 -12.16 -17.47 -25.27
CA PRO A 46 -12.35 -18.71 -26.03
C PRO A 46 -13.82 -18.97 -26.39
N ARG A 47 -14.76 -18.60 -25.50
CA ARG A 47 -16.19 -18.79 -25.74
C ARG A 47 -16.72 -17.84 -26.81
N LEU A 48 -16.18 -16.63 -26.87
CA LEU A 48 -16.56 -15.62 -27.85
C LEU A 48 -15.72 -15.69 -29.14
N HIS A 49 -14.73 -16.59 -29.22
CA HIS A 49 -13.79 -16.71 -30.34
C HIS A 49 -13.07 -15.39 -30.67
N VAL A 50 -12.78 -14.58 -29.65
CA VAL A 50 -12.01 -13.34 -29.79
C VAL A 50 -10.58 -13.55 -29.28
N PRO A 51 -9.57 -12.88 -29.86
CA PRO A 51 -8.21 -12.99 -29.35
C PRO A 51 -8.13 -12.44 -27.92
N PRO A 52 -7.35 -13.09 -27.03
CA PRO A 52 -7.11 -12.55 -25.71
C PRO A 52 -6.32 -11.24 -25.82
N PRO A 53 -6.51 -10.31 -24.86
CA PRO A 53 -5.76 -9.08 -24.86
C PRO A 53 -4.27 -9.36 -24.59
N SER A 54 -3.38 -8.46 -25.03
CA SER A 54 -1.95 -8.60 -24.77
C SER A 54 -1.64 -8.63 -23.26
N PHE A 55 -0.58 -9.36 -22.91
CA PHE A 55 -0.06 -9.39 -21.55
C PHE A 55 0.33 -7.98 -21.09
N ASN A 56 -0.12 -7.60 -19.90
CA ASN A 56 0.16 -6.31 -19.29
C ASN A 56 0.66 -6.56 -17.86
N PRO A 57 1.99 -6.64 -17.63
CA PRO A 57 2.52 -6.97 -16.32
C PRO A 57 2.09 -5.91 -15.28
N PRO A 58 1.92 -6.31 -14.00
CA PRO A 58 1.78 -5.35 -12.92
C PRO A 58 2.99 -4.39 -12.94
N PRO A 59 2.79 -3.08 -12.79
CA PRO A 59 3.91 -2.17 -12.66
C PRO A 59 4.64 -2.43 -11.34
N HIS A 60 5.94 -2.12 -11.32
CA HIS A 60 6.73 -2.18 -10.09
C HIS A 60 6.20 -1.17 -9.08
N ILE A 61 5.93 -1.63 -7.86
CA ILE A 61 5.45 -0.78 -6.77
C ILE A 61 6.61 -0.56 -5.80
N PRO A 62 7.17 0.66 -5.71
CA PRO A 62 8.16 0.98 -4.69
C PRO A 62 7.52 0.90 -3.30
N GLU A 63 8.30 0.47 -2.30
CA GLU A 63 7.85 0.53 -0.91
C GLU A 63 7.53 1.97 -0.51
N PHE A 64 6.42 2.14 0.22
CA PHE A 64 6.06 3.45 0.74
C PHE A 64 7.03 3.85 1.86
N PRO A 65 7.47 5.12 1.95
CA PRO A 65 8.36 5.56 3.00
C PRO A 65 7.80 5.22 4.39
N GLN A 66 8.59 4.51 5.19
CA GLN A 66 8.27 4.30 6.60
C GLN A 66 8.73 5.52 7.41
N LEU A 67 7.96 5.93 8.40
CA LEU A 67 8.46 6.82 9.44
C LEU A 67 9.57 6.07 10.18
N GLU A 68 10.82 6.48 10.01
CA GLU A 68 11.89 5.97 10.86
C GLU A 68 11.52 6.28 12.31
N ASN A 69 11.53 5.25 13.16
CA ASN A 69 11.38 5.46 14.60
C ASN A 69 12.51 6.40 15.03
N ASP A 70 12.15 7.60 15.48
CA ASP A 70 13.06 8.53 16.11
C ASP A 70 13.81 7.76 17.23
N PRO A 71 15.15 7.69 17.26
CA PRO A 71 15.88 7.00 18.33
C PRO A 71 15.78 7.71 19.69
N SER A 72 14.87 8.68 19.83
CA SER A 72 14.62 9.44 21.05
C SER A 72 13.33 8.97 21.76
N SER A 73 13.31 7.72 22.20
CA SER A 73 12.63 7.40 23.46
C SER A 73 13.21 6.15 24.08
N ASP A 74 13.79 6.39 25.25
CA ASP A 74 14.18 5.48 26.31
C ASP A 74 13.02 4.52 26.67
N ALA A 75 12.75 3.54 25.80
CA ALA A 75 11.84 2.45 26.06
C ALA A 75 12.59 1.39 26.87
N SER A 76 12.72 1.65 28.16
CA SER A 76 12.96 0.62 29.17
C SER A 76 11.83 -0.41 29.07
N ASN A 77 12.00 -1.41 28.21
CA ASN A 77 11.08 -2.53 28.09
C ASN A 77 11.16 -3.37 29.38
N PRO A 78 10.08 -3.55 30.15
CA PRO A 78 10.08 -4.62 31.13
C PRO A 78 10.01 -5.95 30.36
N ILE A 79 11.06 -6.75 30.49
CA ILE A 79 11.03 -8.15 30.06
C ILE A 79 10.02 -8.87 30.96
N VAL A 80 8.86 -9.22 30.41
CA VAL A 80 8.03 -10.27 31.02
C VAL A 80 8.64 -11.60 30.61
N SER A 81 9.34 -12.23 31.56
CA SER A 81 9.80 -13.61 31.42
C SER A 81 8.60 -14.55 31.56
N ILE A 82 8.46 -15.51 30.64
CA ILE A 82 7.58 -16.67 30.75
C ILE A 82 8.46 -17.89 31.03
#